data_AF-A0A9P8DYJ0-F1
#
_entry.id   AF-A0A9P8DYJ0-F1
#
_cell.length_a   1.000
_cell.length_b   1.000
_cell.length_c   1.000
_cell.angle_alpha   90.00
_cell.angle_beta   90.00
_cell.angle_gamma   90.00
#
_symmetry.space_group_name_H-M   'P 1'
#
loop_
_entity.id
_entity.type
_entity.pdbx_description
1 polymer ?
#
loop_
_entity_poly.entity_id
_entity_poly.type
_entity_poly.pdbx_seq_one_letter_code
_entity_poly.pdbx_strand_id
1 'polypeptide(L)'
;ANWVRLLGKEYPTLAFHASINNSFGKGSLISLLRQFSALHSSRKQISVGFIGYPNTGKSSIINTLRKKKVCNVAPIPGETKVWQYITLMKRIYLIDCPGVVPPNMGDTDEDILLRGVVRIENVENPEQYVAAALKKCKRHHIEKTYDVRDWETHTEFLELLARKGGKLLKGGEADMDSVAKMVLNDFLRGKIPWFTPPPASAAAWAAAEEAKAEIQTEVIKKRKRAVTDEDGEAEEEDGSVEDEEEEDDFASFTSDEEDEEAAGEGVAIEATEEG
;
A
#
# COMPACT_ATOMS: atom_id res chain seq x y z
N ALA A 1 9.11 -3.91 11.35
CA ALA A 1 10.22 -3.66 12.31
C ALA A 1 11.56 -3.27 11.65
N ASN A 2 12.04 -4.01 10.64
CA ASN A 2 13.41 -3.81 10.11
C ASN A 2 13.67 -2.43 9.47
N TRP A 3 12.73 -1.92 8.65
CA TRP A 3 12.86 -0.58 8.06
C TRP A 3 12.87 0.53 9.12
N VAL A 4 11.99 0.44 10.13
CA VAL A 4 11.94 1.41 11.25
C VAL A 4 13.27 1.43 12.00
N ARG A 5 13.88 0.27 12.26
CA ARG A 5 15.19 0.19 12.92
C ARG A 5 16.32 0.79 12.08
N LEU A 6 16.28 0.61 10.75
CA LEU A 6 17.30 1.13 9.85
C LEU A 6 17.22 2.66 9.75
N LEU A 7 16.03 3.18 9.42
CA LEU A 7 15.79 4.61 9.23
C LEU A 7 15.81 5.39 10.55
N GLY A 8 15.43 4.73 11.65
CA GLY A 8 15.48 5.27 13.01
C GLY A 8 16.88 5.66 13.49
N LYS A 9 17.95 5.24 12.79
CA LYS A 9 19.32 5.68 13.09
C LYS A 9 19.59 7.13 12.70
N GLU A 10 18.91 7.61 11.65
CA GLU A 10 19.12 8.96 11.11
C GLU A 10 18.02 9.92 11.56
N TYR A 11 16.76 9.47 11.51
CA TYR A 11 15.59 10.30 11.82
C TYR A 11 14.56 9.55 12.66
N PRO A 12 13.83 10.23 13.56
CA PRO A 12 12.68 9.63 14.26
C PRO A 12 11.69 9.02 13.26
N THR A 13 11.51 7.71 13.33
CA THR A 13 10.72 6.95 12.36
C THR A 13 9.57 6.23 13.05
N LEU A 14 8.35 6.44 12.56
CA LEU A 14 7.14 5.77 13.03
C LEU A 14 6.58 4.89 11.92
N ALA A 15 6.15 3.68 12.28
CA ALA A 15 5.29 2.88 11.42
C ALA A 15 3.84 3.37 11.56
N PHE A 16 3.14 3.49 10.42
CA PHE A 16 1.78 4.04 10.40
C PHE A 16 0.93 3.31 9.37
N HIS A 17 -0.31 2.99 9.75
CA HIS A 17 -1.34 2.53 8.81
C HIS A 17 -2.52 3.52 8.87
N ALA A 18 -2.81 4.14 7.72
CA ALA A 18 -3.82 5.17 7.60
C ALA A 18 -5.17 4.58 7.23
N SER A 19 -6.10 4.61 8.17
CA SER A 19 -7.51 4.25 8.00
C SER A 19 -8.32 5.05 9.01
N ILE A 20 -9.51 5.51 8.63
CA ILE A 20 -10.38 6.26 9.55
C ILE A 20 -10.86 5.36 10.69
N ASN A 21 -11.13 4.09 10.38
CA ASN A 21 -11.76 3.15 11.29
C ASN A 21 -10.73 2.23 11.97
N ASN A 22 -9.71 1.77 11.25
CA ASN A 22 -8.73 0.78 11.74
C ASN A 22 -7.30 1.28 11.55
N SER A 23 -6.88 2.29 12.33
CA SER A 23 -5.55 2.91 12.19
C SER A 23 -4.50 2.27 13.10
N PHE A 24 -3.26 2.22 12.63
CA PHE A 24 -2.09 1.88 13.47
C PHE A 24 -1.13 3.08 13.56
N GLY A 25 -0.53 3.30 14.74
CA GLY A 25 0.48 4.36 14.97
C GLY A 25 -0.09 5.76 15.21
N LYS A 26 -1.42 5.92 15.19
CA LYS A 26 -2.12 7.19 15.43
C LYS A 26 -1.76 7.83 16.78
N GLY A 27 -1.85 7.08 17.88
CA GLY A 27 -1.54 7.57 19.22
C GLY A 27 -0.08 8.03 19.34
N SER A 28 0.85 7.26 18.78
CA SER A 28 2.27 7.58 18.76
C SER A 28 2.55 8.90 18.03
N LEU A 29 1.92 9.12 16.87
CA LEU A 29 2.06 10.38 16.12
C LEU A 29 1.45 11.56 16.88
N ILE A 30 0.26 11.41 17.47
CA ILE A 30 -0.36 12.47 18.28
C ILE A 30 0.52 12.83 19.49
N SER A 31 1.05 11.82 20.19
CA SER A 31 1.96 12.02 21.32
C SER A 31 3.20 12.80 20.90
N LEU A 32 3.82 12.43 19.78
CA LEU A 32 4.97 13.15 19.23
C LEU A 32 4.63 14.61 18.89
N LEU A 33 3.48 14.87 18.27
CA LEU A 33 3.05 16.24 17.94
C LEU A 33 2.78 17.08 19.19
N ARG A 34 2.22 16.48 20.26
CA ARG A 34 2.04 17.14 21.56
C ARG A 34 3.37 17.52 22.20
N GLN A 35 4.37 16.64 22.12
CA GLN A 35 5.73 16.94 22.62
C GLN A 35 6.33 18.15 21.87
N PHE A 36 6.21 18.20 20.54
CA PHE A 36 6.66 19.36 19.77
C PHE A 36 5.90 20.65 20.11
N SER A 37 4.59 20.55 20.39
CA SER A 37 3.78 21.70 20.82
C SER A 37 4.17 22.22 22.22
N ALA A 38 4.56 21.32 23.12
CA ALA A 38 5.07 21.67 24.44
C ALA A 38 6.46 22.31 24.38
N LEU A 39 7.35 21.79 23.53
CA LEU A 39 8.68 22.36 23.31
C LEU A 39 8.60 23.80 22.77
N HIS A 40 7.61 24.08 21.93
CA HIS A 40 7.33 25.41 21.37
C HIS A 40 6.21 26.13 22.14
N SER A 41 6.22 26.09 23.48
CA SER A 41 5.22 26.73 24.34
C SER A 41 5.09 28.25 24.15
N SER A 42 6.19 28.92 23.77
CA SER A 42 6.21 30.35 23.46
C SER A 42 5.44 30.73 22.19
N ARG A 43 5.19 29.75 21.29
CA ARG A 43 4.40 29.95 20.07
C ARG A 43 2.93 29.66 20.35
N LYS A 44 2.05 30.54 19.89
CA LYS A 44 0.59 30.36 19.99
C LYS A 44 0.15 29.04 19.35
N GLN A 45 0.71 28.73 18.18
CA GLN A 45 0.40 27.52 17.41
C GLN A 45 1.64 27.01 16.66
N ILE A 46 1.61 25.72 16.32
CA ILE A 46 2.59 25.07 15.43
C ILE A 46 1.88 24.57 14.17
N SER A 47 2.60 24.58 13.06
CA SER A 47 2.13 24.04 11.77
C SER A 47 3.06 22.92 11.33
N VAL A 48 2.48 21.80 10.89
CA VAL A 48 3.20 20.57 10.55
C VAL A 48 2.87 20.18 9.12
N GLY A 49 3.86 20.23 8.23
CA GLY A 49 3.70 19.85 6.83
C GLY A 49 3.94 18.37 6.56
N PHE A 50 3.10 17.79 5.71
CA PHE A 50 3.28 16.43 5.21
C PHE A 50 3.92 16.48 3.82
N ILE A 51 5.14 15.96 3.70
CA ILE A 51 5.93 16.01 2.46
C ILE A 51 6.27 14.58 2.04
N GLY A 52 6.29 14.32 0.74
CA GLY A 52 6.72 13.03 0.17
C GLY A 52 6.20 12.83 -1.24
N TYR A 53 6.53 11.67 -1.82
CA TYR A 53 6.10 11.27 -3.16
C TYR A 53 4.56 11.27 -3.30
N PRO A 54 4.02 11.34 -4.53
CA PRO A 54 2.61 11.04 -4.81
C PRO A 54 2.20 9.67 -4.25
N ASN A 55 0.92 9.50 -3.92
CA ASN A 55 0.33 8.22 -3.47
C ASN A 55 0.92 7.55 -2.20
N THR A 56 1.79 8.24 -1.45
CA THR A 56 2.34 7.74 -0.16
C THR A 56 1.38 7.83 1.03
N GLY A 57 0.16 8.32 0.84
CA GLY A 57 -0.87 8.38 1.89
C GLY A 57 -0.86 9.62 2.78
N LYS A 58 -0.20 10.72 2.38
CA LYS A 58 -0.16 12.00 3.13
C LYS A 58 -1.55 12.47 3.60
N SER A 59 -2.45 12.67 2.65
CA SER A 59 -3.85 13.07 2.88
C SER A 59 -4.63 12.03 3.70
N SER A 60 -4.33 10.73 3.53
CA SER A 60 -4.94 9.65 4.29
C SER A 60 -4.51 9.66 5.77
N ILE A 61 -3.25 9.98 6.07
CA ILE A 61 -2.76 10.17 7.44
C ILE A 61 -3.51 11.31 8.11
N ILE A 62 -3.71 12.43 7.41
CA ILE A 62 -4.46 13.58 7.94
C ILE A 62 -5.91 13.20 8.26
N ASN A 63 -6.60 12.52 7.33
CA ASN A 63 -7.96 12.02 7.55
C ASN A 63 -8.05 11.07 8.75
N THR A 64 -7.04 10.21 8.91
CA THR A 64 -6.92 9.28 10.04
C THR A 64 -6.75 10.03 11.37
N LEU A 65 -5.89 11.05 11.40
CA LEU A 65 -5.70 11.90 12.58
C LEU A 65 -7.00 12.62 12.96
N ARG A 66 -7.74 13.12 11.96
CA ARG A 66 -9.02 13.83 12.16
C ARG A 66 -10.23 12.91 12.42
N LYS A 67 -10.10 11.59 12.29
CA LYS A 67 -11.21 10.60 12.32
C LYS A 67 -12.36 10.92 11.34
N LYS A 68 -12.10 11.70 10.28
CA LYS A 68 -13.10 12.05 9.26
C LYS A 68 -12.42 12.40 7.95
N LYS A 69 -13.18 12.34 6.85
CA LYS A 69 -12.70 12.74 5.53
C LYS A 69 -12.65 14.27 5.44
N VAL A 70 -11.46 14.84 5.53
CA VAL A 70 -11.19 16.29 5.39
C VAL A 70 -10.44 16.56 4.08
N CYS A 71 -9.44 15.74 3.75
CA CYS A 71 -8.76 15.77 2.46
C CYS A 71 -9.43 14.82 1.47
N ASN A 72 -9.43 15.21 0.19
CA ASN A 72 -9.70 14.29 -0.90
C ASN A 72 -8.57 13.27 -1.03
N VAL A 73 -8.95 12.01 -1.26
CA VAL A 73 -8.03 10.89 -1.41
C VAL A 73 -8.53 10.02 -2.57
N ALA A 74 -7.61 9.62 -3.43
CA ALA A 74 -7.88 8.73 -4.54
C ALA A 74 -6.60 7.93 -4.87
N PRO A 75 -6.72 6.70 -5.40
CA PRO A 75 -5.58 5.88 -5.80
C PRO A 75 -4.99 6.33 -7.15
N ILE A 76 -4.87 7.65 -7.34
CA ILE A 76 -4.37 8.29 -8.55
C ILE A 76 -3.43 9.44 -8.17
N PRO A 77 -2.27 9.58 -8.83
CA PRO A 77 -1.37 10.68 -8.53
C PRO A 77 -1.99 12.03 -8.91
N GLY A 78 -1.61 13.07 -8.16
CA GLY A 78 -2.05 14.44 -8.40
C GLY A 78 -3.46 14.77 -7.90
N GLU A 79 -4.00 13.99 -6.95
CA GLU A 79 -5.27 14.31 -6.29
C GLU A 79 -5.15 15.63 -5.50
N THR A 80 -4.13 15.76 -4.65
CA THR A 80 -3.83 17.01 -3.94
C THR A 80 -3.01 17.93 -4.84
N LYS A 81 -3.64 19.01 -5.33
CA LYS A 81 -3.01 19.98 -6.26
C LYS A 81 -2.49 21.25 -5.58
N VAL A 82 -3.13 21.66 -4.49
CA VAL A 82 -2.82 22.88 -3.74
C VAL A 82 -2.67 22.51 -2.27
N TRP A 83 -1.78 23.20 -1.55
CA TRP A 83 -1.68 22.99 -0.13
C TRP A 83 -2.95 23.44 0.60
N GLN A 84 -3.22 22.86 1.77
CA GLN A 84 -4.33 23.28 2.62
C GLN A 84 -4.01 23.13 4.10
N TYR A 85 -4.52 24.06 4.91
CA TYR A 85 -4.39 24.04 6.36
C TYR A 85 -5.56 23.29 6.99
N ILE A 86 -5.24 22.37 7.90
CA ILE A 86 -6.22 21.55 8.60
C ILE A 86 -5.92 21.59 10.09
N THR A 87 -6.83 22.17 10.87
CA THR A 87 -6.71 22.20 12.32
C THR A 87 -6.82 20.79 12.90
N LEU A 88 -5.83 20.33 13.65
CA LEU A 88 -5.91 19.07 14.40
C LEU A 88 -6.36 19.32 15.85
N MET A 89 -5.73 20.30 16.50
CA MET A 89 -6.01 20.75 17.87
C MET A 89 -5.91 22.28 17.90
N LYS A 90 -6.37 22.92 18.98
CA LYS A 90 -6.31 24.39 19.16
C LYS A 90 -4.92 25.01 18.88
N ARG A 91 -3.84 24.26 19.13
CA ARG A 91 -2.45 24.72 18.94
C ARG A 91 -1.71 24.04 17.79
N ILE A 92 -2.33 23.11 17.05
CA ILE A 92 -1.65 22.29 16.03
C ILE A 92 -2.43 22.31 14.72
N TYR A 93 -1.78 22.82 13.67
CA TYR A 93 -2.25 22.79 12.29
C TYR A 93 -1.44 21.78 11.47
N LEU A 94 -2.13 21.04 10.61
CA LEU A 94 -1.54 20.15 9.61
C LEU A 94 -1.59 20.84 8.26
N ILE A 95 -0.56 20.66 7.45
CA ILE A 95 -0.50 21.16 6.07
C ILE A 95 -0.42 19.95 5.15
N ASP A 96 -1.46 19.72 4.37
CA ASP A 96 -1.43 18.74 3.28
C ASP A 96 -0.75 19.36 2.07
N CYS A 97 0.29 18.73 1.55
CA CYS A 97 1.05 19.23 0.41
C CYS A 97 0.90 18.30 -0.81
N PRO A 98 0.95 18.83 -2.04
CA PRO A 98 1.09 18.02 -3.24
C PRO A 98 2.30 17.07 -3.17
N GLY A 99 2.22 15.96 -3.90
CA GLY A 99 3.35 15.03 -4.01
C GLY A 99 4.51 15.67 -4.78
N VAL A 100 5.73 15.52 -4.27
CA VAL A 100 6.94 16.05 -4.92
C VAL A 100 7.81 14.88 -5.37
N VAL A 101 8.30 14.96 -6.61
CA VAL A 101 9.23 14.00 -7.20
C VAL A 101 10.50 14.75 -7.57
N PRO A 102 11.58 14.61 -6.79
CA PRO A 102 12.86 15.20 -7.14
C PRO A 102 13.38 14.65 -8.48
N PRO A 103 13.93 15.48 -9.37
CA PRO A 103 14.57 14.98 -10.58
C PRO A 103 15.84 14.22 -10.19
N ASN A 104 15.88 12.92 -10.51
CA ASN A 104 17.05 12.08 -10.34
C ASN A 104 17.44 11.49 -11.69
N MET A 105 18.65 11.77 -12.16
CA MET A 105 19.14 11.30 -13.47
C MET A 105 19.31 9.78 -13.55
N GLY A 106 19.35 9.09 -12.41
CA GLY A 106 19.43 7.63 -12.36
C GLY A 106 18.09 6.90 -12.34
N ASP A 107 16.96 7.62 -12.21
CA ASP A 107 15.63 6.98 -12.18
C ASP A 107 15.21 6.63 -13.62
N THR A 108 14.86 5.37 -13.86
CA THR A 108 14.29 4.92 -15.14
C THR A 108 12.79 5.21 -15.20
N ASP A 109 12.22 5.24 -16.40
CA ASP A 109 10.76 5.39 -16.58
C ASP A 109 10.00 4.27 -15.87
N GLU A 110 10.56 3.06 -15.86
CA GLU A 110 10.07 1.91 -15.09
C GLU A 110 10.02 2.21 -13.59
N ASP A 111 11.08 2.77 -13.01
CA ASP A 111 11.13 3.12 -11.59
C ASP A 111 10.08 4.19 -11.24
N ILE A 112 9.92 5.20 -12.09
CA ILE A 112 8.96 6.28 -11.89
C ILE A 112 7.52 5.74 -11.93
N LEU A 113 7.24 4.85 -12.89
CA LEU A 113 5.94 4.23 -13.05
C LEU A 113 5.60 3.32 -11.85
N LEU A 114 6.51 2.42 -11.46
CA LEU A 114 6.28 1.46 -10.38
C LEU A 114 6.22 2.12 -8.99
N ARG A 115 6.70 3.36 -8.84
CA ARG A 115 6.48 4.19 -7.64
C ARG A 115 5.09 4.87 -7.61
N GLY A 116 4.29 4.75 -8.66
CA GLY A 116 2.94 5.30 -8.74
C GLY A 116 2.91 6.82 -8.92
N VAL A 117 3.93 7.40 -9.55
CA VAL A 117 4.03 8.83 -9.82
C VAL A 117 3.15 9.25 -11.01
N VAL A 118 3.01 8.37 -12.01
CA VAL A 118 2.33 8.64 -13.28
C VAL A 118 0.97 7.92 -13.31
N ARG A 119 0.00 8.51 -14.01
CA ARG A 119 -1.29 7.86 -14.29
C ARG A 119 -1.09 6.78 -15.36
N ILE A 120 -1.41 5.55 -15.01
CA ILE A 120 -1.24 4.37 -15.89
C ILE A 120 -2.04 4.52 -17.19
N GLU A 121 -3.15 5.25 -17.15
CA GLU A 121 -4.00 5.52 -18.31
C GLU A 121 -3.27 6.32 -19.41
N ASN A 122 -2.26 7.12 -19.04
CA ASN A 122 -1.49 7.97 -19.95
C ASN A 122 -0.17 7.30 -20.41
N VAL A 123 0.09 6.07 -19.97
CA VAL A 123 1.32 5.35 -20.33
C VAL A 123 1.15 4.72 -21.71
N GLU A 124 2.11 4.99 -22.59
CA GLU A 124 2.24 4.34 -23.88
C GLU A 124 2.93 2.97 -23.72
N ASN A 125 2.43 1.96 -24.42
CA ASN A 125 2.95 0.58 -24.37
C ASN A 125 3.11 0.06 -22.92
N PRO A 126 2.05 0.04 -22.10
CA PRO A 126 2.06 -0.45 -20.72
C PRO A 126 2.62 -1.87 -20.54
N GLU A 127 2.51 -2.72 -21.56
CA GLU A 127 3.00 -4.10 -21.57
C GLU A 127 4.48 -4.22 -21.16
N GLN A 128 5.35 -3.30 -21.61
CA GLN A 128 6.79 -3.36 -21.35
C GLN A 128 7.14 -3.30 -19.85
N TYR A 129 6.29 -2.65 -19.05
CA TYR A 129 6.52 -2.47 -17.61
C TYR A 129 5.99 -3.63 -16.76
N VAL A 130 5.20 -4.53 -17.35
CA VAL A 130 4.61 -5.67 -16.64
C VAL A 130 5.72 -6.64 -16.20
N ALA A 131 6.72 -6.88 -17.04
CA ALA A 131 7.86 -7.75 -16.70
C ALA A 131 8.55 -7.31 -15.38
N ALA A 132 8.73 -6.01 -15.22
CA ALA A 132 9.32 -5.42 -14.03
C ALA A 132 8.43 -5.54 -12.79
N ALA A 133 7.13 -5.30 -12.94
CA ALA A 133 6.16 -5.49 -11.86
C ALA A 133 6.12 -6.95 -11.40
N LEU A 134 6.11 -7.90 -12.33
CA LEU A 134 6.14 -9.34 -12.04
C LEU A 134 7.45 -9.73 -11.34
N LYS A 135 8.59 -9.16 -11.72
CA LYS A 135 9.90 -9.41 -11.07
C LYS A 135 9.92 -8.98 -9.60
N LYS A 136 9.15 -7.97 -9.20
CA LYS A 136 9.03 -7.52 -7.81
C LYS A 136 8.07 -8.38 -6.99
N CYS A 137 7.20 -9.14 -7.64
CA CYS A 137 6.19 -9.97 -7.01
C CYS A 137 6.65 -11.43 -6.95
N LYS A 138 6.24 -12.14 -5.90
CA LYS A 138 6.43 -13.60 -5.88
C LYS A 138 5.40 -14.25 -6.78
N ARG A 139 5.82 -15.26 -7.55
CA ARG A 139 4.96 -15.97 -8.50
C ARG A 139 3.66 -16.48 -7.85
N HIS A 140 3.76 -17.13 -6.69
CA HIS A 140 2.58 -17.66 -6.00
C HIS A 140 1.54 -16.58 -5.60
N HIS A 141 1.96 -15.33 -5.34
CA HIS A 141 1.03 -14.23 -5.07
C HIS A 141 0.26 -13.82 -6.33
N ILE A 142 0.94 -13.78 -7.47
CA ILE A 142 0.32 -13.49 -8.77
C ILE A 142 -0.67 -14.60 -9.13
N GLU A 143 -0.25 -15.85 -9.02
CA GLU A 143 -1.10 -17.03 -9.28
C GLU A 143 -2.31 -17.05 -8.36
N LYS A 144 -2.18 -16.75 -7.06
CA LYS A 144 -3.34 -16.65 -6.14
C LYS A 144 -4.28 -15.49 -6.50
N THR A 145 -3.74 -14.35 -6.95
CA THR A 145 -4.54 -13.15 -7.23
C THR A 145 -5.35 -13.26 -8.51
N TYR A 146 -4.78 -13.86 -9.55
CA TYR A 146 -5.40 -13.96 -10.87
C TYR A 146 -5.89 -15.37 -11.21
N ASP A 147 -5.46 -16.38 -10.46
CA ASP A 147 -5.72 -17.79 -10.73
C ASP A 147 -5.32 -18.16 -12.17
N VAL A 148 -4.12 -17.70 -12.55
CA VAL A 148 -3.45 -17.98 -13.83
C VAL A 148 -2.13 -18.66 -13.51
N ARG A 149 -1.89 -19.84 -14.09
CA ARG A 149 -0.70 -20.68 -13.85
C ARG A 149 0.08 -20.89 -15.14
N ASP A 150 1.25 -21.50 -15.03
CA ASP A 150 2.04 -22.04 -16.16
C ASP A 150 2.41 -21.03 -17.28
N TRP A 151 2.66 -19.77 -16.92
CA TRP A 151 3.24 -18.76 -17.82
C TRP A 151 4.76 -18.67 -17.65
N GLU A 152 5.52 -18.51 -18.72
CA GLU A 152 6.98 -18.29 -18.64
C GLU A 152 7.33 -16.82 -18.88
N THR A 153 6.59 -16.17 -19.78
CA THR A 153 6.82 -14.79 -20.17
C THR A 153 5.70 -13.87 -19.67
N HIS A 154 6.00 -12.57 -19.56
CA HIS A 154 4.99 -11.57 -19.21
C HIS A 154 3.90 -11.46 -20.29
N THR A 155 4.25 -11.71 -21.56
CA THR A 155 3.31 -11.72 -22.69
C THR A 155 2.34 -12.89 -22.57
N GLU A 156 2.82 -14.11 -22.33
CA GLU A 156 1.94 -15.28 -22.08
C GLU A 156 1.02 -15.05 -20.88
N PHE A 157 1.55 -14.48 -19.80
CA PHE A 157 0.76 -14.14 -18.61
C PHE A 157 -0.40 -13.19 -18.97
N LEU A 158 -0.12 -12.13 -19.74
CA LEU A 158 -1.12 -11.16 -20.17
C LEU A 158 -2.15 -11.79 -21.12
N GLU A 159 -1.73 -12.66 -22.04
CA GLU A 159 -2.65 -13.36 -22.94
C GLU A 159 -3.59 -14.30 -22.19
N LEU A 160 -3.07 -15.11 -21.26
CA LEU A 160 -3.87 -16.01 -20.44
C LEU A 160 -4.87 -15.21 -19.60
N LEU A 161 -4.42 -14.10 -19.01
CA LEU A 161 -5.28 -13.23 -18.22
C LEU A 161 -6.35 -12.52 -19.07
N ALA A 162 -6.01 -12.10 -20.29
CA ALA A 162 -6.93 -11.50 -21.25
C ALA A 162 -8.05 -12.47 -21.63
N ARG A 163 -7.68 -13.71 -21.98
CA ARG A 163 -8.61 -14.78 -22.34
C ARG A 163 -9.52 -15.16 -21.18
N LYS A 164 -8.95 -15.32 -19.98
CA LYS A 164 -9.72 -15.61 -18.76
C LYS A 164 -10.70 -14.48 -18.41
N GLY A 165 -10.25 -13.23 -18.55
CA GLY A 165 -11.05 -12.04 -18.23
C GLY A 165 -12.02 -11.61 -19.34
N GLY A 166 -12.06 -12.31 -20.47
CA GLY A 166 -12.88 -11.91 -21.63
C GLY A 166 -12.48 -10.58 -22.27
N LYS A 167 -11.26 -10.10 -22.02
CA LYS A 167 -10.73 -8.84 -22.57
C LYS A 167 -10.10 -9.10 -23.94
N LEU A 168 -10.96 -9.29 -24.94
CA LEU A 168 -10.57 -9.57 -26.30
C LEU A 168 -10.98 -8.41 -27.23
N LEU A 169 -10.13 -8.11 -28.19
CA LEU A 169 -10.42 -7.21 -29.29
C LEU A 169 -11.34 -7.88 -30.31
N LYS A 170 -11.80 -7.09 -31.28
CA LYS A 170 -12.53 -7.62 -32.45
C LYS A 170 -11.64 -8.64 -33.17
N GLY A 171 -12.17 -9.85 -33.40
CA GLY A 171 -11.41 -10.96 -33.99
C GLY A 171 -10.88 -11.97 -32.96
N GLY A 172 -11.08 -11.75 -31.66
CA GLY A 172 -10.69 -12.70 -30.61
C GLY A 172 -9.21 -12.62 -30.20
N GLU A 173 -8.51 -11.58 -30.65
CA GLU A 173 -7.15 -11.25 -30.22
C GLU A 173 -7.17 -10.70 -28.78
N ALA A 174 -6.16 -11.03 -27.98
CA ALA A 174 -6.06 -10.57 -26.60
C ALA A 174 -5.79 -9.05 -26.54
N ASP A 175 -6.53 -8.32 -25.71
CA ASP A 175 -6.27 -6.90 -25.45
C ASP A 175 -5.15 -6.75 -24.40
N MET A 176 -3.90 -6.83 -24.89
CA MET A 176 -2.70 -6.75 -24.06
C MET A 176 -2.58 -5.42 -23.32
N ASP A 177 -2.94 -4.32 -23.98
CA ASP A 177 -2.77 -2.97 -23.46
C ASP A 177 -3.69 -2.70 -22.26
N SER A 178 -4.98 -3.06 -22.39
CA SER A 178 -5.96 -2.92 -21.32
C SER A 178 -5.67 -3.84 -20.14
N VAL A 179 -5.18 -5.06 -20.40
CA VAL A 179 -4.82 -6.00 -19.34
C VAL A 179 -3.54 -5.56 -18.63
N ALA A 180 -2.55 -5.06 -19.35
CA ALA A 180 -1.32 -4.51 -18.75
C ALA A 180 -1.64 -3.31 -17.85
N LYS A 181 -2.47 -2.36 -18.29
CA LYS A 181 -2.92 -1.22 -17.45
C LYS A 181 -3.67 -1.67 -16.19
N MET A 182 -4.47 -2.73 -16.30
CA MET A 182 -5.16 -3.33 -15.15
C MET A 182 -4.16 -3.93 -14.16
N VAL A 183 -3.20 -4.73 -14.64
CA VAL A 183 -2.17 -5.38 -13.80
C VAL A 183 -1.30 -4.34 -13.09
N LEU A 184 -0.88 -3.29 -13.80
CA LEU A 184 -0.08 -2.20 -13.22
C LEU A 184 -0.87 -1.41 -12.16
N ASN A 185 -2.17 -1.15 -12.39
CA ASN A 185 -3.03 -0.55 -11.38
C ASN A 185 -3.18 -1.45 -10.15
N ASP A 186 -3.38 -2.76 -10.34
CA ASP A 186 -3.52 -3.73 -9.26
C ASP A 186 -2.21 -3.86 -8.44
N PHE A 187 -1.05 -3.78 -9.10
CA PHE A 187 0.26 -3.70 -8.46
C PHE A 187 0.41 -2.45 -7.59
N LEU A 188 0.06 -1.27 -8.11
CA LEU A 188 0.20 0.00 -7.39
C LEU A 188 -0.81 0.16 -6.24
N ARG A 189 -2.00 -0.44 -6.37
CA ARG A 189 -3.05 -0.42 -5.35
C ARG A 189 -2.82 -1.44 -4.24
N GLY A 190 -1.79 -2.28 -4.36
CA GLY A 190 -1.46 -3.32 -3.38
C GLY A 190 -2.39 -4.52 -3.42
N LYS A 191 -3.13 -4.74 -4.51
CA LYS A 191 -3.92 -5.97 -4.71
C LYS A 191 -3.00 -7.19 -4.85
N ILE A 192 -1.85 -6.99 -5.50
CA ILE A 192 -0.77 -7.99 -5.54
C ILE A 192 0.20 -7.66 -4.39
N PRO A 193 0.38 -8.56 -3.41
CA PRO A 193 1.34 -8.34 -2.33
C PRO A 193 2.78 -8.33 -2.84
N TRP A 194 3.52 -7.25 -2.54
CA TRP A 194 4.95 -7.15 -2.79
C TRP A 194 5.61 -6.17 -1.81
N PHE A 195 6.91 -6.31 -1.60
CA PHE A 195 7.71 -5.36 -0.83
C PHE A 195 9.20 -5.48 -1.18
N THR A 196 9.95 -4.41 -0.96
CA THR A 196 11.42 -4.43 -1.04
C THR A 196 12.02 -4.68 0.36
N PRO A 197 12.87 -5.70 0.54
CA PRO A 197 13.54 -5.94 1.82
C PRO A 197 14.58 -4.84 2.10
N PRO A 198 14.84 -4.48 3.37
CA PRO A 198 15.87 -3.50 3.71
C PRO A 198 17.28 -4.00 3.34
N PRO A 199 18.22 -3.10 2.98
CA PRO A 199 19.55 -3.47 2.47
C PRO A 199 20.34 -4.41 3.40
N ALA A 200 20.33 -4.14 4.71
CA ALA A 200 21.03 -4.95 5.71
C ALA A 200 20.41 -6.35 5.91
N SER A 201 19.18 -6.56 5.47
CA SER A 201 18.54 -7.87 5.48
C SER A 201 18.42 -8.47 4.08
N ALA A 202 18.89 -7.86 3.00
CA ALA A 202 18.68 -8.41 1.66
C ALA A 202 19.34 -9.79 1.51
N ALA A 203 20.59 -9.94 1.98
CA ALA A 203 21.30 -11.22 1.97
C ALA A 203 20.75 -12.22 3.01
N ALA A 204 20.45 -11.77 4.23
CA ALA A 204 19.91 -12.62 5.29
C ALA A 204 18.45 -13.06 5.02
N TRP A 205 17.67 -12.21 4.35
CA TRP A 205 16.30 -12.49 3.91
C TRP A 205 16.31 -13.44 2.73
N ALA A 206 17.16 -13.22 1.72
CA ALA A 206 17.31 -14.16 0.61
C ALA A 206 17.64 -15.58 1.10
N ALA A 207 18.59 -15.71 2.04
CA ALA A 207 18.93 -16.98 2.65
C ALA A 207 17.80 -17.59 3.50
N ALA A 208 17.09 -16.78 4.29
CA ALA A 208 15.95 -17.25 5.08
C ALA A 208 14.73 -17.63 4.22
N GLU A 209 14.61 -17.04 3.03
CA GLU A 209 13.55 -17.34 2.07
C GLU A 209 13.83 -18.60 1.26
N GLU A 210 15.08 -18.84 0.83
CA GLU A 210 15.48 -20.11 0.25
C GLU A 210 15.21 -21.26 1.22
N ALA A 211 15.59 -21.10 2.49
CA ALA A 211 15.30 -22.09 3.53
C ALA A 211 13.79 -22.34 3.72
N LYS A 212 12.94 -21.29 3.67
CA LYS A 212 11.48 -21.44 3.79
C LYS A 212 10.85 -22.09 2.55
N ALA A 213 11.33 -21.76 1.35
CA ALA A 213 10.88 -22.37 0.11
C ALA A 213 11.24 -23.86 0.08
N GLU A 214 12.45 -24.22 0.52
CA GLU A 214 12.88 -25.61 0.67
C GLU A 214 11.99 -26.36 1.66
N ILE A 215 11.72 -25.79 2.84
CA ILE A 215 10.82 -26.40 3.83
C ILE A 215 9.40 -26.59 3.27
N GLN A 216 8.84 -25.60 2.57
CA GLN A 216 7.51 -25.74 1.93
C GLN A 216 7.52 -26.84 0.86
N THR A 217 8.56 -26.93 0.03
CA THR A 217 8.66 -28.01 -0.97
C THR A 217 8.83 -29.39 -0.34
N GLU A 218 9.54 -29.50 0.79
CA GLU A 218 9.64 -30.76 1.55
C GLU A 218 8.32 -31.16 2.21
N VAL A 219 7.58 -30.20 2.77
CA VAL A 219 6.27 -30.45 3.39
C VAL A 219 5.25 -30.89 2.32
N ILE A 220 5.27 -30.27 1.13
CA ILE A 220 4.43 -30.67 0.00
C ILE A 220 4.82 -32.07 -0.52
N LYS A 221 6.12 -32.40 -0.58
CA LYS A 221 6.59 -33.74 -0.96
C LYS A 221 6.22 -34.82 0.06
N LYS A 222 6.28 -34.51 1.36
CA LYS A 222 5.85 -35.43 2.43
C LYS A 222 4.35 -35.65 2.41
N ARG A 223 3.55 -34.60 2.18
CA ARG A 223 2.09 -34.73 1.97
C ARG A 223 1.75 -35.57 0.73
N LYS A 224 2.45 -35.39 -0.40
CA LYS A 224 2.25 -36.23 -1.60
C LYS A 224 2.66 -37.69 -1.41
N ARG A 225 3.69 -37.97 -0.59
CA ARG A 225 4.09 -39.35 -0.24
C ARG A 225 3.08 -40.04 0.68
N ALA A 226 2.52 -39.31 1.65
CA ALA A 226 1.49 -39.83 2.53
C ALA A 226 0.20 -40.17 1.76
N VAL A 227 -0.16 -39.37 0.75
CA VAL A 227 -1.33 -39.62 -0.13
C VAL A 227 -1.10 -40.78 -1.11
N THR A 228 0.13 -41.26 -1.30
CA THR A 228 0.42 -42.44 -2.15
C THR A 228 0.49 -43.76 -1.40
N ASP A 229 0.49 -43.73 -0.06
CA ASP A 229 0.62 -44.93 0.78
C ASP A 229 -0.69 -45.36 1.47
N GLU A 230 -1.76 -44.56 1.38
CA GLU A 230 -3.11 -44.95 1.84
C GLU A 230 -4.14 -44.76 0.70
N ASP A 231 -4.73 -45.90 0.31
CA ASP A 231 -5.95 -46.13 -0.49
C ASP A 231 -5.82 -46.09 -2.04
N GLY A 232 -6.01 -47.18 -2.80
CA GLY A 232 -6.55 -48.49 -2.42
C GLY A 232 -8.04 -48.43 -2.06
N GLU A 233 -8.88 -48.18 -3.08
CA GLU A 233 -10.35 -48.17 -3.06
C GLU A 233 -11.02 -46.83 -2.70
N ALA A 234 -12.09 -46.57 -3.45
CA ALA A 234 -12.77 -45.29 -3.59
C ALA A 234 -13.90 -45.15 -2.58
N GLU A 235 -14.22 -43.91 -2.20
CA GLU A 235 -15.59 -43.39 -2.18
C GLU A 235 -15.57 -41.86 -2.24
N GLU A 236 -16.43 -41.30 -3.10
CA GLU A 236 -16.71 -39.87 -3.16
C GLU A 236 -17.62 -39.50 -1.99
N GLU A 237 -17.19 -38.59 -1.11
CA GLU A 237 -18.14 -37.81 -0.32
C GLU A 237 -17.63 -36.38 -0.07
N ASP A 238 -18.51 -35.45 -0.39
CA ASP A 238 -18.43 -33.99 -0.24
C ASP A 238 -18.32 -33.61 1.23
N GLY A 239 -17.34 -32.76 1.56
CA GLY A 239 -17.04 -32.36 2.93
C GLY A 239 -16.31 -31.02 2.96
N SER A 240 -17.09 -29.95 2.93
CA SER A 240 -16.68 -28.57 3.23
C SER A 240 -15.73 -28.49 4.41
N VAL A 241 -14.55 -27.89 4.22
CA VAL A 241 -13.64 -27.54 5.32
C VAL A 241 -13.78 -26.05 5.60
N GLU A 242 -14.34 -25.75 6.76
CA GLU A 242 -14.24 -24.46 7.43
C GLU A 242 -12.77 -24.25 7.82
N ASP A 243 -12.15 -23.20 7.28
CA ASP A 243 -10.83 -22.75 7.73
C ASP A 243 -11.01 -22.05 9.09
N GLU A 244 -10.58 -22.69 10.18
CA GLU A 244 -10.32 -22.02 11.45
C GLU A 244 -9.13 -21.08 11.26
N GLU A 245 -9.42 -19.78 11.15
CA GLU A 245 -8.43 -18.71 11.21
C GLU A 245 -7.91 -18.61 12.65
N GLU A 246 -6.61 -18.87 12.88
CA GLU A 246 -5.93 -18.49 14.12
C GLU A 246 -5.88 -16.95 14.20
N GLU A 247 -6.79 -16.37 14.98
CA GLU A 247 -6.73 -14.97 15.42
C GLU A 247 -5.55 -14.78 16.38
N ASP A 248 -4.50 -14.07 15.93
CA ASP A 248 -3.44 -13.57 16.80
C ASP A 248 -4.01 -12.44 17.70
N ASP A 249 -4.37 -12.84 18.92
CA ASP A 249 -4.85 -12.00 20.02
C ASP A 249 -3.76 -10.99 20.47
N PHE A 250 -3.71 -9.82 19.82
CA PHE A 250 -2.88 -8.69 20.28
C PHE A 250 -3.71 -7.76 21.19
N ALA A 251 -3.48 -7.91 22.49
CA ALA A 251 -4.18 -7.26 23.60
C ALA A 251 -4.51 -5.77 23.37
N SER A 252 -5.81 -5.48 23.44
CA SER A 252 -6.41 -4.16 23.57
C SER A 252 -5.92 -3.46 24.83
N PHE A 253 -5.30 -2.28 24.67
CA PHE A 253 -5.15 -1.31 25.76
C PHE A 253 -6.17 -0.20 25.52
N THR A 254 -7.29 -0.26 26.25
CA THR A 254 -8.25 0.84 26.31
C THR A 254 -7.69 1.96 27.18
N SER A 255 -7.51 3.14 26.60
CA SER A 255 -7.44 4.39 27.36
C SER A 255 -8.65 5.23 26.99
N ASP A 256 -9.62 5.26 27.90
CA ASP A 256 -10.66 6.28 27.95
C ASP A 256 -10.03 7.66 27.99
N GLU A 257 -10.50 8.59 27.15
CA GLU A 257 -10.45 10.02 27.45
C GLU A 257 -11.50 10.75 26.60
N GLU A 258 -12.20 11.64 27.30
CA GLU A 258 -13.50 12.23 27.03
C GLU A 258 -13.52 13.21 25.85
N ASP A 259 -14.63 13.20 25.10
CA ASP A 259 -14.94 14.18 24.05
C ASP A 259 -15.48 15.48 24.68
N GLU A 260 -14.78 16.60 24.48
CA GLU A 260 -15.40 17.93 24.53
C GLU A 260 -15.78 18.36 23.11
N GLU A 261 -17.08 18.45 22.86
CA GLU A 261 -17.65 19.05 21.67
C GLU A 261 -17.26 20.53 21.56
N ALA A 262 -16.67 20.91 20.42
CA ALA A 262 -16.61 22.31 20.01
C ALA A 262 -17.31 22.44 18.65
N ALA A 263 -18.59 22.80 18.70
CA ALA A 263 -19.32 23.42 17.60
C ALA A 263 -18.63 24.74 17.21
N GLY A 264 -18.46 24.98 15.91
CA GLY A 264 -17.87 26.20 15.40
C GLY A 264 -18.14 26.35 13.91
N GLU A 265 -19.15 27.15 13.62
CA GLU A 265 -19.67 27.50 12.30
C GLU A 265 -18.58 28.02 11.34
N GLY A 266 -18.74 27.69 10.07
CA GLY A 266 -17.89 28.20 9.00
C GLY A 266 -18.17 29.67 8.74
N VAL A 267 -17.15 30.51 8.84
CA VAL A 267 -17.16 31.86 8.29
C VAL A 267 -16.38 31.84 6.99
N ALA A 268 -17.10 31.97 5.87
CA ALA A 268 -16.52 32.32 4.59
C ALA A 268 -16.09 33.79 4.65
N ILE A 269 -14.82 34.07 4.35
CA ILE A 269 -14.33 35.44 4.18
C ILE A 269 -14.40 35.74 2.67
N GLU A 270 -15.39 36.53 2.28
CA GLU A 270 -15.42 37.19 0.98
C GLU A 270 -14.30 38.23 0.90
N ALA A 271 -13.57 38.21 -0.21
CA ALA A 271 -12.58 39.22 -0.53
C ALA A 271 -13.33 40.49 -0.99
N THR A 272 -13.17 41.59 -0.26
CA THR A 272 -13.49 42.92 -0.74
C THR A 272 -12.35 43.42 -1.62
N GLU A 273 -12.60 43.52 -2.92
CA GLU A 273 -11.92 44.46 -3.79
C GLU A 273 -12.31 45.88 -3.38
N GLU A 274 -11.34 46.80 -3.27
CA GLU A 274 -11.55 48.21 -3.59
C GLU A 274 -10.21 48.96 -3.70
N GLY A 275 -10.07 49.73 -4.79
CA GLY A 275 -9.45 51.06 -4.80
C GLY A 275 -7.94 51.16 -4.94
#